data_AF-A0A4Y7PK75-F1
#
_entry.id   AF-A0A4Y7PK75-F1
#
_cell.length_a   1.000
_cell.length_b   1.000
_cell.length_c   1.000
_cell.angle_alpha   90.00
_cell.angle_beta   90.00
_cell.angle_gamma   90.00
#
_symmetry.space_group_name_H-M   'P 1'
#
loop_
_entity.id
_entity.type
_entity.pdbx_description
1 polymer ?
#
loop_
_entity_poly.entity_id
_entity_poly.type
_entity_poly.pdbx_seq_one_letter_code
_entity_poly.pdbx_strand_id
1 'polypeptide(L)'
;WNSLLTHWARVEEVMGFLDSCAKNYRLSTTERPDEVSAWLRGRRKIGSIPQFDDITEFATQWRKWWTHLQPAVRVPSTSVGWPLLRPTSGDIDWSRLRYGGRNGLFVVVLTLLWW
;
A
#
# COMPACT_ATOMS: atom_id res chain seq x y z
N TRP A 1 -14.29 5.77 2.77
CA TRP A 1 -13.57 5.96 1.49
C TRP A 1 -13.17 7.42 1.25
N ASN A 2 -14.10 8.37 1.15
CA ASN A 2 -13.78 9.79 0.89
C ASN A 2 -12.73 10.38 1.83
N SER A 3 -12.87 10.14 3.15
CA SER A 3 -11.87 10.58 4.13
C SER A 3 -10.47 10.03 3.84
N LEU A 4 -10.34 8.75 3.45
CA LEU A 4 -9.05 8.16 3.11
C LEU A 4 -8.41 8.87 1.91
N LEU A 5 -9.20 9.12 0.86
CA LEU A 5 -8.72 9.83 -0.33
C LEU A 5 -8.32 11.28 0.00
N THR A 6 -9.07 11.96 0.87
CA THR A 6 -8.71 13.30 1.35
C THR A 6 -7.37 13.30 2.09
N HIS A 7 -7.13 12.33 2.98
CA HIS A 7 -5.86 12.21 3.68
C HIS A 7 -4.71 11.86 2.73
N TRP A 8 -4.92 10.94 1.79
CA TRP A 8 -3.92 10.63 0.76
C TRP A 8 -3.58 11.85 -0.09
N ALA A 9 -4.57 12.63 -0.54
CA ALA A 9 -4.34 13.82 -1.34
C ALA A 9 -3.48 14.86 -0.61
N ARG A 10 -3.72 15.06 0.69
CA ARG A 10 -2.87 15.92 1.54
C ARG A 10 -1.44 15.41 1.65
N VAL A 11 -1.25 14.09 1.71
CA VAL A 11 0.10 13.49 1.75
C VAL A 11 0.85 13.77 0.43
N GLU A 12 0.20 13.63 -0.72
CA GLU A 12 0.79 13.96 -2.03
C GLU A 12 1.10 15.45 -2.18
N GLU A 13 0.22 16.32 -1.68
CA GLU A 13 0.42 17.77 -1.66
C GLU A 13 1.68 18.15 -0.87
N VAL A 14 1.84 17.61 0.34
CA VAL A 14 3.05 17.81 1.17
C VAL A 14 4.30 17.26 0.50
N MET A 15 4.17 16.23 -0.33
CA MET A 15 5.27 15.69 -1.13
C MET A 15 5.57 16.50 -2.40
N GLY A 16 4.76 17.49 -2.75
CA GLY A 16 4.95 18.32 -3.94
C GLY A 16 4.64 17.58 -5.24
N PHE A 17 3.72 16.60 -5.21
CA PHE A 17 3.26 15.84 -6.37
C PHE A 17 4.41 15.25 -7.21
N LEU A 18 5.33 14.54 -6.53
CA LEU A 18 6.52 13.98 -7.16
C LEU A 18 6.18 13.15 -8.41
N ASP A 19 6.84 13.48 -9.52
CA ASP A 19 6.68 12.71 -10.74
C ASP A 19 7.46 11.39 -10.67
N SER A 20 6.88 10.34 -11.24
CA SER A 20 7.24 8.93 -11.05
C SER A 20 8.60 8.49 -11.63
N CYS A 21 9.40 9.44 -12.11
CA CYS A 21 10.65 9.21 -12.84
C CYS A 21 11.89 9.08 -11.94
N ALA A 22 11.84 9.51 -10.69
CA ALA A 22 12.97 9.31 -9.80
C ALA A 22 13.01 7.84 -9.34
N LYS A 23 14.09 7.13 -9.70
CA LYS A 23 14.25 5.66 -9.54
C LYS A 23 14.15 5.16 -8.08
N ASN A 24 14.18 6.05 -7.10
CA ASN A 24 14.20 5.73 -5.66
C ASN A 24 12.83 5.87 -4.96
N TYR A 25 11.73 6.07 -5.69
CA TYR A 25 10.40 6.34 -5.11
C TYR A 25 9.39 5.22 -5.40
N ARG A 26 9.66 4.00 -4.93
CA ARG A 26 8.75 2.86 -5.12
C ARG A 26 8.59 2.10 -3.81
N LEU A 27 7.36 1.67 -3.55
CA LEU A 27 7.07 0.75 -2.45
C LEU A 27 7.83 -0.57 -2.67
N SER A 28 8.21 -1.21 -1.56
CA SER A 28 8.75 -2.56 -1.57
C SER A 28 7.78 -3.51 -2.27
N THR A 29 8.31 -4.38 -3.13
CA THR A 29 7.55 -5.39 -3.85
C THR A 29 7.51 -6.73 -3.10
N THR A 30 8.23 -6.85 -1.98
CA THR A 30 8.23 -8.04 -1.13
C THR A 30 6.81 -8.34 -0.65
N GLU A 31 6.38 -9.60 -0.74
CA GLU A 31 5.02 -10.07 -0.43
C GLU A 31 3.89 -9.47 -1.29
N ARG A 32 4.18 -8.59 -2.27
CA ARG A 32 3.13 -7.97 -3.08
C ARG A 32 2.38 -9.03 -3.90
N PRO A 33 1.02 -9.05 -3.87
CA PRO A 33 0.24 -10.01 -4.65
C PRO A 33 0.56 -9.92 -6.15
N ASP A 34 0.53 -11.07 -6.83
CA ASP A 34 0.87 -11.17 -8.24
C ASP A 34 -0.10 -10.42 -9.14
N GLU A 35 -1.38 -10.36 -8.77
CA GLU A 35 -2.42 -9.58 -9.44
C GLU A 35 -2.08 -8.10 -9.44
N VAL A 36 -1.56 -7.58 -8.33
CA VAL A 36 -1.08 -6.19 -8.25
C VAL A 36 0.13 -6.02 -9.17
N SER A 37 1.09 -6.95 -9.14
CA SER A 37 2.26 -6.91 -10.01
C SER A 37 1.89 -6.98 -11.51
N ALA A 38 0.90 -7.79 -11.88
CA ALA A 38 0.38 -7.90 -13.24
C ALA A 38 -0.36 -6.63 -13.67
N TRP A 39 -1.23 -6.09 -12.82
CA TRP A 39 -1.96 -4.86 -13.08
C TRP A 39 -1.03 -3.64 -13.23
N LEU A 40 0.01 -3.55 -12.38
CA LEU A 40 1.04 -2.51 -12.47
C LEU A 40 1.80 -2.57 -13.81
N ARG A 41 2.15 -3.78 -14.28
CA ARG A 41 2.77 -4.01 -15.60
C ARG A 41 1.80 -3.69 -16.74
N GLY A 42 0.52 -3.97 -16.58
CA GLY A 42 -0.57 -3.71 -17.54
C GLY A 42 -0.99 -2.24 -17.69
N ARG A 43 -0.10 -1.29 -17.38
CA ARG A 43 -0.33 0.17 -17.42
C ARG A 43 -1.41 0.70 -16.45
N ARG A 44 -1.90 -0.12 -15.52
CA ARG A 44 -2.76 0.30 -14.40
C ARG A 44 -4.06 0.93 -14.88
N LYS A 45 -4.76 0.20 -15.74
CA LYS A 45 -6.09 0.58 -16.19
C LYS A 45 -7.01 0.63 -14.97
N ILE A 46 -7.33 1.83 -14.48
CA ILE A 46 -8.07 2.04 -13.22
C ILE A 46 -9.45 1.38 -13.27
N GLY A 47 -10.12 1.42 -14.43
CA GLY A 47 -11.40 0.74 -14.64
C GLY A 47 -11.32 -0.77 -14.89
N SER A 48 -10.13 -1.37 -14.80
CA SER A 48 -9.91 -2.80 -15.02
C SER A 48 -9.35 -3.43 -13.75
N ILE A 49 -10.24 -3.87 -12.88
CA ILE A 49 -9.88 -4.67 -11.70
C ILE A 49 -9.49 -6.08 -12.19
N PRO A 50 -8.41 -6.70 -11.65
CA PRO A 50 -8.09 -8.09 -11.98
C PRO A 50 -9.24 -9.04 -11.64
N GLN A 51 -9.37 -10.12 -12.40
CA GLN A 51 -10.21 -11.23 -12.00
C GLN A 51 -9.43 -12.07 -10.99
N PHE A 52 -10.07 -12.42 -9.87
CA PHE A 52 -9.49 -13.24 -8.83
C PHE A 52 -10.09 -14.64 -8.88
N ASP A 53 -9.23 -15.66 -8.84
CA ASP A 53 -9.67 -17.05 -8.69
C ASP A 53 -10.11 -17.31 -7.24
N ASP A 54 -9.37 -16.78 -6.26
CA ASP A 54 -9.74 -16.75 -4.85
C ASP A 54 -9.47 -15.37 -4.23
N ILE A 55 -10.55 -14.63 -3.96
CA ILE A 55 -10.49 -13.30 -3.33
C ILE A 55 -9.95 -13.35 -1.88
N THR A 56 -10.11 -14.47 -1.19
CA THR A 56 -9.64 -14.68 0.18
C THR A 56 -8.13 -14.87 0.21
N GLU A 57 -7.59 -15.59 -0.78
CA GLU A 57 -6.15 -15.72 -0.99
C GLU A 57 -5.53 -14.35 -1.30
N PHE A 58 -6.14 -13.59 -2.23
CA PHE A 58 -5.72 -12.22 -2.51
C PHE A 58 -5.71 -11.35 -1.25
N ALA A 59 -6.80 -11.35 -0.47
CA ALA A 59 -6.89 -10.56 0.76
C ALA A 59 -5.85 -10.98 1.82
N THR A 60 -5.47 -12.26 1.86
CA THR A 60 -4.43 -12.79 2.75
C THR A 60 -3.05 -12.32 2.31
N GLN A 61 -2.72 -12.45 1.02
CA GLN A 61 -1.46 -12.02 0.46
C GLN A 61 -1.31 -10.49 0.52
N TRP A 62 -2.39 -9.76 0.27
CA TRP A 62 -2.44 -8.30 0.40
C TRP A 62 -2.13 -7.86 1.83
N ARG A 63 -2.70 -8.55 2.83
CA ARG A 63 -2.40 -8.28 4.25
C ARG A 63 -0.93 -8.52 4.59
N LYS A 64 -0.28 -9.55 4.05
CA LYS A 64 1.16 -9.78 4.21
C LYS A 64 1.98 -8.62 3.61
N TRP A 65 1.64 -8.20 2.39
CA TRP A 65 2.28 -7.06 1.75
C TRP A 65 2.15 -5.78 2.59
N TRP A 66 0.94 -5.47 3.06
CA TRP A 66 0.70 -4.29 3.88
C TRP A 66 1.48 -4.34 5.20
N THR A 67 1.54 -5.51 5.84
CA THR A 67 2.36 -5.74 7.04
C THR A 67 3.83 -5.49 6.76
N HIS A 68 4.38 -5.98 5.64
CA HIS A 68 5.78 -5.77 5.27
C HIS A 68 6.13 -4.29 5.06
N LEU A 69 5.18 -3.50 4.55
CA LEU A 69 5.36 -2.06 4.37
C LEU A 69 5.28 -1.27 5.68
N GLN A 70 4.73 -1.83 6.76
CA GLN A 70 4.54 -1.09 8.00
C GLN A 70 5.84 -0.87 8.78
N PRO A 71 5.88 0.23 9.58
CA PRO A 71 6.84 0.37 10.66
C PRO A 71 6.81 -0.85 11.59
N ALA A 72 7.98 -1.30 12.05
CA ALA A 72 8.10 -2.51 12.88
C ALA A 72 7.25 -2.45 14.17
N VAL A 73 7.14 -1.25 14.77
CA VAL A 73 6.32 -1.00 15.96
C VAL A 73 4.82 -1.27 15.76
N ARG A 74 4.36 -1.37 14.50
CA ARG A 74 2.98 -1.71 14.18
C ARG A 74 2.73 -3.20 14.05
N VAL A 75 3.78 -4.01 13.94
CA VAL A 75 3.68 -5.45 13.68
C VAL A 75 3.67 -6.19 15.02
N PRO A 76 2.58 -6.90 15.38
CA PRO A 76 2.53 -7.67 16.62
C PRO A 76 3.60 -8.78 16.61
N SER A 77 4.21 -9.03 17.77
CA SER A 77 5.08 -10.20 17.97
C SER A 77 4.31 -11.52 18.11
N THR A 78 2.99 -11.45 18.28
CA THR A 78 2.10 -12.60 18.52
C THR A 78 1.46 -13.13 17.24
N SER A 79 1.06 -14.41 17.25
CA SER A 79 0.48 -15.14 16.11
C SER A 79 -0.82 -14.56 15.54
N VAL A 80 -1.57 -13.74 16.30
CA VAL A 80 -2.84 -13.15 15.83
C VAL A 80 -2.63 -12.21 14.65
N GLY A 81 -1.44 -11.60 14.49
CA GLY A 81 -0.92 -10.95 13.27
C GLY A 81 -1.68 -9.72 12.72
N TRP A 82 -2.99 -9.61 12.95
CA TRP A 82 -3.90 -8.62 12.40
C TRP A 82 -5.12 -8.39 13.33
N PRO A 83 -5.64 -7.15 13.45
CA PRO A 83 -5.15 -5.93 12.82
C PRO A 83 -3.81 -5.45 13.39
N LEU A 84 -3.06 -4.71 12.58
CA LEU A 84 -1.78 -4.14 12.99
C LEU A 84 -1.97 -3.13 14.12
N LEU A 85 -0.97 -3.06 15.00
CA LEU A 85 -0.99 -2.17 16.16
C LEU A 85 -1.10 -0.70 15.70
N ARG A 86 -1.74 0.10 16.55
CA ARG A 86 -1.91 1.55 16.38
C ARG A 86 -1.27 2.28 17.57
N PRO A 87 0.07 2.27 17.68
CA PRO A 87 0.74 3.00 18.74
C PRO A 87 0.39 4.50 18.65
N THR A 88 0.03 5.09 19.79
CA THR A 88 -0.38 6.51 19.90
C THR A 88 0.75 7.42 20.34
N SER A 89 1.93 6.86 20.64
CA SER A 89 3.09 7.58 21.17
C SER A 89 4.37 7.08 20.51
N GLY A 90 5.32 7.99 20.32
CA GLY A 90 6.67 7.72 19.81
C GLY A 90 6.89 8.16 18.37
N ASP A 91 8.16 8.35 18.02
CA ASP A 91 8.60 8.65 16.67
C ASP A 91 8.50 7.38 15.81
N ILE A 92 7.41 7.27 15.05
CA ILE A 92 7.20 6.16 14.13
C ILE A 92 7.89 6.48 12.81
N ASP A 93 8.86 5.65 12.42
CA ASP A 93 9.51 5.77 11.12
C ASP A 93 8.60 5.30 9.97
N TRP A 94 8.03 6.26 9.24
CA TRP A 94 7.20 6.03 8.06
C TRP A 94 7.96 6.07 6.74
N SER A 95 9.30 6.13 6.76
CA SER A 95 10.14 6.26 5.55
C SER A 95 9.80 5.24 4.46
N ARG A 96 9.49 3.99 4.84
CA ARG A 96 9.11 2.88 3.95
C ARG A 96 7.77 3.05 3.22
N LEU A 97 6.92 3.94 3.70
CA LEU A 97 5.63 4.27 3.09
C LEU A 97 5.58 5.69 2.54
N ARG A 98 6.62 6.49 2.79
CA ARG A 98 6.72 7.89 2.39
C ARG A 98 7.14 8.04 0.92
N TYR A 99 6.43 7.34 0.04
CA TYR A 99 6.61 7.38 -1.41
C TYR A 99 5.33 7.87 -2.05
N GLY A 100 5.40 9.05 -2.68
CA GLY A 100 4.31 9.64 -3.45
C GLY A 100 4.31 9.19 -4.90
N GLY A 101 3.44 9.82 -5.69
CA GLY A 101 3.39 9.66 -7.13
C GLY A 101 2.83 8.31 -7.60
N ARG A 102 3.02 8.04 -8.90
CA ARG A 102 2.24 7.02 -9.62
C ARG A 102 2.41 5.57 -9.10
N ASN A 103 3.49 5.26 -8.38
CA ASN A 103 3.75 3.91 -7.83
C ASN A 103 3.93 3.92 -6.29
N GLY A 104 3.52 5.02 -5.66
CA GLY A 104 3.58 5.22 -4.22
C GLY A 104 2.38 4.64 -3.48
N LEU A 105 2.05 5.26 -2.34
CA LEU A 105 0.96 4.84 -1.45
C LEU A 105 -0.40 4.72 -2.16
N PHE A 106 -0.62 5.48 -3.23
CA PHE A 106 -1.84 5.41 -4.04
C PHE A 106 -2.14 4.00 -4.56
N VAL A 107 -1.12 3.19 -4.87
CA VAL A 107 -1.32 1.80 -5.33
C VAL A 107 -1.95 0.94 -4.23
N VAL A 108 -1.52 1.12 -2.99
CA VAL A 108 -2.09 0.42 -1.83
C VAL A 108 -3.56 0.82 -1.66
N VAL A 109 -3.86 2.11 -1.75
CA VAL A 109 -5.22 2.63 -1.65
C VAL A 109 -6.12 2.04 -2.75
N LEU A 110 -5.68 2.03 -4.01
CA LEU A 110 -6.46 1.47 -5.11
C LEU A 110 -6.75 -0.02 -4.96
N THR A 111 -5.78 -0.79 -4.49
CA THR A 111 -5.92 -2.26 -4.36
C THR A 111 -6.84 -2.66 -3.19
N LEU A 112 -7.09 -1.75 -2.24
CA LEU A 112 -8.15 -1.89 -1.24
C LEU A 112 -9.58 -1.76 -1.81
N LEU A 113 -9.74 -1.32 -3.07
CA LEU A 113 -11.06 -1.33 -3.72
C LEU A 113 -11.39 -2.66 -4.39
N TRP A 114 -10.41 -3.57 -4.45
CA TRP A 114 -10.60 -4.84 -5.15
C TRP A 114 -11.35 -5.87 -4.28
N TRP A 115 -11.39 -5.66 -2.96
CA TRP A 115 -12.03 -6.50 -1.95
C TRP A 115 -12.51 -5.65 -0.76
#